data_AF-A0A9X2NKM6-F1
#
_entry.id   AF-A0A9X2NKM6-F1
#
_cell.length_a   1.000
_cell.length_b   1.000
_cell.length_c   1.000
_cell.angle_alpha   90.00
_cell.angle_beta   90.00
_cell.angle_gamma   90.00
#
_symmetry.space_group_name_H-M   'P 1'
#
loop_
_entity.id
_entity.type
_entity.pdbx_description
1 polymer ?
#
loop_
_entity_poly.entity_id
_entity_poly.type
_entity_poly.pdbx_seq_one_letter_code
_entity_poly.pdbx_strand_id
1 'polypeptide(L)'
;MNCAITHDFYLGRGPDAEWVASIDLNQCACSSLAAIERAGTAEEFRRRVERLCLMVCRDETGYATSPPSSTWQWLWPTSHGTDRTYAFDGGAVWTCPRGQRWLARAGDYVPPSPEESPVVFPPARDTCGYTGIDAADTTARRYGPLLGHTHCDDIDELGMRILADLTLPPGPGTPSELAALRLRLAPDLRYAVTADSSAVELEIEVLGYRADDPAADLARDALASLPALYGWTDPDGGPPRFSVRVLIADAHRHASHPALADRHTRAVLTVH
;
A
#
# COMPACT_ATOMS: atom_id res chain seq x y z
N MET A 1 -17.22 -11.62 -3.45
CA MET A 1 -16.69 -11.03 -2.21
C MET A 1 -16.42 -9.57 -2.53
N ASN A 2 -17.16 -8.66 -1.93
CA ASN A 2 -16.85 -7.24 -2.02
C ASN A 2 -15.74 -6.96 -1.01
N CYS A 3 -14.62 -6.40 -1.48
CA CYS A 3 -13.53 -5.97 -0.62
C CYS A 3 -14.02 -4.75 0.17
N ALA A 4 -13.86 -4.78 1.50
CA ALA A 4 -14.21 -3.66 2.35
C ALA A 4 -13.29 -2.47 2.04
N ILE A 5 -13.84 -1.26 1.98
CA ILE A 5 -13.10 -0.04 1.61
C ILE A 5 -13.20 0.96 2.76
N THR A 6 -12.05 1.42 3.24
CA THR A 6 -11.96 2.39 4.34
C THR A 6 -12.00 3.83 3.87
N HIS A 7 -12.68 4.68 4.64
CA HIS A 7 -12.94 6.07 4.32
C HIS A 7 -12.75 6.97 5.54
N ASP A 8 -12.03 8.08 5.37
CA ASP A 8 -11.91 9.13 6.38
C ASP A 8 -12.43 10.45 5.86
N PHE A 9 -13.01 11.25 6.75
CA PHE A 9 -13.66 12.51 6.41
C PHE A 9 -13.16 13.63 7.33
N TYR A 10 -12.79 14.76 6.74
CA TYR A 10 -12.24 15.92 7.43
C TYR A 10 -12.87 17.25 7.00
N LEU A 11 -12.85 18.23 7.90
CA LEU A 11 -12.97 19.66 7.56
C LEU A 11 -11.58 20.29 7.56
N GLY A 12 -11.21 20.92 6.45
CA GLY A 12 -9.85 21.39 6.20
C GLY A 12 -8.92 20.27 5.71
N ARG A 13 -7.70 20.66 5.32
CA ARG A 13 -6.59 19.75 4.98
C ARG A 13 -5.37 20.14 5.81
N GLY A 14 -4.44 19.20 5.98
CA GLY A 14 -3.23 19.43 6.76
C GLY A 14 -3.34 18.95 8.22
N PRO A 15 -2.35 19.25 9.05
CA PRO A 15 -2.23 18.70 10.40
C PRO A 15 -3.34 19.14 11.35
N ASP A 16 -3.96 20.29 11.08
CA ASP A 16 -5.00 20.87 11.94
C ASP A 16 -6.44 20.60 11.43
N ALA A 17 -6.59 19.72 10.44
CA ALA A 17 -7.90 19.37 9.92
C ALA A 17 -8.78 18.74 11.01
N GLU A 18 -10.06 19.08 11.03
CA GLU A 18 -11.01 18.51 11.98
C GLU A 18 -11.49 17.15 11.47
N TRP A 19 -11.27 16.08 12.24
CA TRP A 19 -11.81 14.76 11.92
C TRP A 19 -13.32 14.73 12.10
N VAL A 20 -14.05 14.30 11.07
CA VAL A 20 -15.52 14.20 11.05
C VAL A 20 -15.97 12.77 11.28
N ALA A 21 -15.42 11.81 10.53
CA ALA A 21 -15.78 10.41 10.64
C ALA A 21 -14.75 9.48 9.99
N SER A 22 -14.79 8.22 10.40
CA SER A 22 -14.08 7.10 9.81
C SER A 22 -15.06 5.96 9.56
N ILE A 23 -15.11 5.45 8.33
CA ILE A 23 -16.11 4.48 7.86
C ILE A 23 -15.43 3.35 7.11
N ASP A 24 -15.73 2.11 7.47
CA ASP A 24 -15.42 0.91 6.71
C ASP A 24 -16.69 0.45 6.00
N LEU A 25 -16.68 0.35 4.68
CA LEU A 25 -17.84 -0.06 3.88
C LEU A 25 -17.64 -1.46 3.31
N ASN A 26 -18.48 -2.42 3.72
CA ASN A 26 -18.51 -3.77 3.16
C ASN A 26 -19.21 -3.84 1.79
N GLN A 27 -19.92 -2.77 1.39
CA GLN A 27 -20.67 -2.67 0.14
C GLN A 27 -20.55 -1.26 -0.45
N CYS A 28 -20.70 -1.09 -1.77
CA CYS A 28 -20.57 0.25 -2.36
C CYS A 28 -21.69 1.19 -1.89
N ALA A 29 -21.33 2.30 -1.23
CA ALA A 29 -22.21 3.43 -0.95
C ALA A 29 -22.08 4.53 -2.04
N CYS A 30 -21.96 4.12 -3.30
CA CYS A 30 -21.61 4.95 -4.44
C CYS A 30 -22.43 6.25 -4.52
N SER A 31 -23.75 6.20 -4.30
CA SER A 31 -24.64 7.37 -4.35
C SER A 31 -24.43 8.34 -3.17
N SER A 32 -24.19 7.81 -1.97
CA SER A 32 -23.92 8.61 -0.77
C SER A 32 -22.55 9.29 -0.84
N LEU A 33 -21.51 8.57 -1.29
CA LEU A 33 -20.19 9.13 -1.51
C LEU A 33 -20.23 10.23 -2.60
N ALA A 34 -20.91 9.99 -3.72
CA ALA A 34 -21.10 11.02 -4.76
C ALA A 34 -21.94 12.21 -4.28
N ALA A 35 -22.80 12.04 -3.27
CA ALA A 35 -23.45 13.16 -2.62
C ALA A 35 -22.44 13.92 -1.74
N ILE A 36 -21.62 13.25 -0.93
CA ILE A 36 -20.60 13.90 -0.10
C ILE A 36 -19.65 14.74 -0.97
N GLU A 37 -19.13 14.18 -2.07
CA GLU A 37 -18.22 14.84 -3.02
C GLU A 37 -18.81 16.12 -3.66
N ARG A 38 -20.14 16.26 -3.68
CA ARG A 38 -20.85 17.44 -4.21
C ARG A 38 -21.25 18.44 -3.15
N ALA A 39 -20.76 18.33 -1.91
CA ALA A 39 -21.06 19.33 -0.89
C ALA A 39 -20.48 20.70 -1.28
N GLY A 40 -21.27 21.75 -1.19
CA GLY A 40 -20.85 23.13 -1.47
C GLY A 40 -20.45 23.92 -0.23
N THR A 41 -20.74 23.40 0.96
CA THR A 41 -20.41 24.02 2.25
C THR A 41 -19.93 22.98 3.26
N ALA A 42 -19.14 23.40 4.25
CA ALA A 42 -18.65 22.54 5.32
C ALA A 42 -19.79 21.88 6.11
N GLU A 43 -20.86 22.65 6.39
CA GLU A 43 -22.05 22.16 7.10
C GLU A 43 -22.82 21.10 6.28
N GLU A 44 -22.90 21.29 4.96
CA GLU A 44 -23.49 20.29 4.08
C GLU A 44 -22.63 19.02 4.00
N PHE A 45 -21.31 19.17 3.93
CA PHE A 45 -20.38 18.05 3.95
C PHE A 45 -20.55 17.23 5.22
N ARG A 46 -20.48 17.87 6.40
CA ARG A 46 -20.65 17.22 7.71
C ARG A 46 -21.97 16.46 7.80
N ARG A 47 -23.11 17.10 7.49
CA ARG A 47 -24.43 16.43 7.54
C ARG A 47 -24.54 15.24 6.60
N ARG A 48 -23.90 15.29 5.43
CA ARG A 48 -23.88 14.17 4.48
C ARG A 48 -23.05 12.99 5.00
N VAL A 49 -21.91 13.27 5.64
CA VAL A 49 -21.07 12.26 6.29
C VAL A 49 -21.80 11.62 7.48
N GLU A 50 -22.39 12.42 8.38
CA GLU A 50 -23.18 11.93 9.52
C GLU A 50 -24.34 11.03 9.07
N ARG A 51 -25.03 11.42 7.98
CA ARG A 51 -26.09 10.60 7.40
C ARG A 51 -25.57 9.26 6.86
N LEU A 52 -24.38 9.24 6.26
CA LEU A 52 -23.73 8.01 5.82
C LEU A 52 -23.40 7.12 7.03
N CYS A 53 -22.84 7.67 8.11
CA CYS A 53 -22.58 6.91 9.34
C CYS A 53 -23.86 6.26 9.89
N LEU A 54 -24.95 7.02 9.99
CA LEU A 54 -26.24 6.50 10.47
C LEU A 54 -26.77 5.36 9.58
N MET A 55 -26.62 5.48 8.27
CA MET A 55 -27.04 4.43 7.32
C MET A 55 -26.19 3.17 7.48
N VAL A 56 -24.86 3.32 7.60
CA VAL A 56 -23.94 2.19 7.80
C VAL A 56 -24.26 1.44 9.08
N CYS A 57 -24.48 2.15 10.19
CA CYS A 57 -24.86 1.55 11.46
C CYS A 57 -26.24 0.88 11.42
N ARG A 58 -27.23 1.51 10.76
CA ARG A 58 -28.60 0.99 10.69
C ARG A 58 -28.71 -0.28 9.83
N ASP A 59 -28.01 -0.30 8.71
CA ASP A 59 -28.15 -1.35 7.69
C ASP A 59 -27.08 -2.45 7.85
N GLU A 60 -26.21 -2.37 8.87
CA GLU A 60 -25.12 -3.30 9.14
C GLU A 60 -24.19 -3.52 7.92
N THR A 61 -24.04 -2.48 7.09
CA THR A 61 -23.31 -2.53 5.82
C THR A 61 -21.81 -2.22 5.97
N GLY A 62 -21.33 -2.15 7.20
CA GLY A 62 -19.98 -1.73 7.51
C GLY A 62 -19.85 -1.26 8.96
N TYR A 63 -18.82 -0.47 9.19
CA TYR A 63 -18.52 0.12 10.49
C TYR A 63 -18.34 1.63 10.36
N ALA A 64 -18.86 2.43 11.27
CA ALA A 64 -18.76 3.88 11.21
C ALA A 64 -18.50 4.47 12.60
N THR A 65 -17.61 5.45 12.66
CA THR A 65 -17.26 6.18 13.87
C THR A 65 -17.15 7.67 13.61
N SER A 66 -17.54 8.46 14.59
CA SER A 66 -17.47 9.91 14.55
C SER A 66 -17.29 10.48 15.97
N PRO A 67 -16.60 11.62 16.12
CA PRO A 67 -16.61 12.39 17.36
C PRO A 67 -18.03 12.81 17.79
N PRO A 68 -18.24 13.19 19.06
CA PRO A 68 -17.29 13.11 20.19
C PRO A 68 -17.33 11.75 20.91
N SER A 69 -18.26 10.87 20.56
CA SER A 69 -18.54 9.63 21.29
C SER A 69 -17.59 8.48 20.98
N SER A 70 -16.75 8.62 19.95
CA SER A 70 -15.88 7.56 19.45
C SER A 70 -14.44 8.03 19.34
N THR A 71 -13.50 7.17 19.73
CA THR A 71 -12.08 7.36 19.43
C THR A 71 -11.76 6.85 18.03
N TRP A 72 -10.61 7.27 17.50
CA TRP A 72 -10.07 6.75 16.24
C TRP A 72 -9.92 5.23 16.28
N GLN A 73 -10.41 4.55 15.24
CA GLN A 73 -10.54 3.09 15.27
C GLN A 73 -9.59 2.34 14.37
N TRP A 74 -8.94 3.03 13.45
CA TRP A 74 -7.95 2.37 12.64
C TRP A 74 -6.73 1.98 13.46
N LEU A 75 -6.05 0.93 13.00
CA LEU A 75 -4.79 0.48 13.58
C LEU A 75 -3.63 1.43 13.24
N TRP A 76 -3.79 2.28 12.22
CA TRP A 76 -2.82 3.28 11.80
C TRP A 76 -3.04 4.64 12.50
N PRO A 77 -1.97 5.43 12.69
CA PRO A 77 -2.01 6.69 13.44
C PRO A 77 -2.63 7.87 12.68
N THR A 78 -2.66 7.83 11.35
CA THR A 78 -3.19 8.89 10.47
C THR A 78 -3.86 8.31 9.21
N SER A 79 -4.69 9.09 8.51
CA SER A 79 -5.46 8.63 7.33
C SER A 79 -4.69 8.19 6.10
N HIS A 80 -3.36 8.27 6.07
CA HIS A 80 -2.63 7.70 4.92
C HIS A 80 -2.81 6.17 4.81
N GLY A 81 -3.18 5.48 5.89
CA GLY A 81 -3.52 4.05 5.87
C GLY A 81 -4.91 3.76 5.30
N THR A 82 -5.72 4.79 5.07
CA THR A 82 -7.11 4.71 4.65
C THR A 82 -7.22 4.70 3.12
N ASP A 83 -8.09 3.86 2.56
CA ASP A 83 -8.20 3.71 1.11
C ASP A 83 -8.60 5.01 0.41
N ARG A 84 -9.55 5.76 0.97
CA ARG A 84 -9.91 7.09 0.49
C ARG A 84 -10.17 8.07 1.61
N THR A 85 -9.47 9.20 1.59
CA THR A 85 -9.73 10.30 2.49
C THR A 85 -10.41 11.45 1.76
N TYR A 86 -11.38 12.08 2.42
CA TYR A 86 -12.18 13.18 1.94
C TYR A 86 -11.98 14.39 2.85
N ALA A 87 -11.80 15.57 2.26
CA ALA A 87 -11.66 16.81 3.02
C ALA A 87 -12.47 17.93 2.38
N PHE A 88 -13.30 18.63 3.16
CA PHE A 88 -13.90 19.87 2.69
C PHE A 88 -12.98 21.05 3.02
N ASP A 89 -12.40 21.68 1.99
CA ASP A 89 -11.45 22.79 2.13
C ASP A 89 -11.58 23.75 0.94
N GLY A 90 -11.47 25.05 1.20
CA GLY A 90 -11.54 26.09 0.16
C GLY A 90 -12.84 26.09 -0.65
N GLY A 91 -13.97 25.64 -0.08
CA GLY A 91 -15.26 25.60 -0.77
C GLY A 91 -15.46 24.40 -1.71
N ALA A 92 -14.62 23.37 -1.60
CA ALA A 92 -14.73 22.14 -2.39
C ALA A 92 -14.39 20.90 -1.55
N VAL A 93 -14.82 19.73 -2.04
CA VAL A 93 -14.39 18.44 -1.50
C VAL A 93 -13.17 17.96 -2.29
N TRP A 94 -12.13 17.64 -1.54
CA TRP A 94 -10.88 17.05 -1.99
C TRP A 94 -10.89 15.57 -1.66
N THR A 95 -10.26 14.77 -2.52
CA THR A 95 -10.08 13.33 -2.32
C THR A 95 -8.60 12.97 -2.31
N CYS A 96 -8.22 12.06 -1.44
CA CYS A 96 -6.86 11.57 -1.29
C CYS A 96 -6.92 10.03 -1.25
N PRO A 97 -6.65 9.34 -2.37
CA PRO A 97 -6.58 7.89 -2.36
C PRO A 97 -5.28 7.45 -1.67
N ARG A 98 -5.38 6.64 -0.61
CA ARG A 98 -4.23 5.99 0.06
C ARG A 98 -3.07 6.93 0.41
N GLY A 99 -3.38 8.09 0.98
CA GLY A 99 -2.35 9.07 1.38
C GLY A 99 -1.59 9.72 0.22
N GLN A 100 -2.04 9.54 -1.04
CA GLN A 100 -1.47 10.24 -2.20
C GLN A 100 -1.83 11.73 -2.20
N ARG A 101 -1.48 12.46 -3.26
CA ARG A 101 -1.85 13.88 -3.40
C ARG A 101 -3.37 14.11 -3.34
N TRP A 102 -3.74 15.32 -2.94
CA TRP A 102 -5.13 15.77 -2.96
C TRP A 102 -5.59 16.01 -4.41
N LEU A 103 -6.74 15.45 -4.76
CA LEU A 103 -7.41 15.66 -6.04
C LEU A 103 -8.68 16.47 -5.78
N ALA A 104 -8.79 17.64 -6.41
CA ALA A 104 -9.98 18.48 -6.31
C ALA A 104 -11.08 17.91 -7.19
N ARG A 105 -12.25 17.61 -6.60
CA ARG A 105 -13.49 17.19 -7.30
C ARG A 105 -13.33 15.90 -8.12
N ALA A 106 -14.41 15.13 -8.25
CA ALA A 106 -14.46 14.01 -9.18
C ALA A 106 -14.46 14.51 -10.63
N GLY A 107 -13.29 14.87 -11.19
CA GLY A 107 -13.13 15.16 -12.62
C GLY A 107 -12.14 16.25 -13.01
N ASP A 108 -11.70 17.12 -12.10
CA ASP A 108 -10.80 18.23 -12.44
C ASP A 108 -9.34 17.87 -12.11
N TYR A 109 -8.53 17.68 -13.14
CA TYR A 109 -7.09 17.45 -12.99
C TYR A 109 -6.38 18.75 -12.59
N VAL A 110 -5.80 18.78 -11.39
CA VAL A 110 -4.83 19.81 -11.00
C VAL A 110 -3.43 19.29 -11.31
N PRO A 111 -2.67 19.90 -12.23
CA PRO A 111 -1.30 19.49 -12.52
C PRO A 111 -0.41 19.69 -11.28
N PRO A 112 0.57 18.79 -11.05
CA PRO A 112 1.47 18.90 -9.91
C PRO A 112 2.33 20.15 -10.02
N SER A 113 2.56 20.83 -8.89
CA SER A 113 3.55 21.88 -8.78
C SER A 113 4.90 21.27 -8.36
N PRO A 114 6.04 21.74 -8.89
CA PRO A 114 7.37 21.32 -8.42
C PRO A 114 7.61 21.58 -6.92
N GLU A 115 6.81 22.45 -6.30
CA GLU A 115 6.90 22.81 -4.88
C GLU A 115 5.84 22.12 -3.99
N GLU A 116 5.13 21.12 -4.52
CA GLU A 116 4.02 20.48 -3.81
C GLU A 116 4.50 19.73 -2.56
N SER A 117 4.09 20.22 -1.40
CA SER A 117 4.42 19.61 -0.11
C SER A 117 3.69 18.27 0.06
N PRO A 118 4.26 17.32 0.81
CA PRO A 118 3.59 16.06 1.13
C PRO A 118 2.20 16.28 1.75
N VAL A 119 1.29 15.35 1.52
CA VAL A 119 0.01 15.35 2.24
C VAL A 119 0.27 15.09 3.72
N VAL A 120 -0.38 15.87 4.57
CA VAL A 120 -0.32 15.76 6.02
C VAL A 120 -1.75 15.62 6.54
N PHE A 121 -1.94 14.71 7.48
CA PHE A 121 -3.18 14.52 8.21
C PHE A 121 -2.97 14.79 9.70
N PRO A 122 -4.03 15.13 10.44
CA PRO A 122 -3.97 15.19 11.89
C PRO A 122 -3.57 13.84 12.49
N PRO A 123 -2.77 13.83 13.56
CA PRO A 123 -2.55 12.63 14.33
C PRO A 123 -3.85 12.22 15.02
N ALA A 124 -4.25 10.97 14.85
CA ALA A 124 -5.48 10.44 15.46
C ALA A 124 -5.21 9.36 16.51
N ARG A 125 -4.00 8.79 16.53
CA ARG A 125 -3.46 8.00 17.63
C ARG A 125 -2.00 8.34 17.83
N ASP A 126 -1.57 8.36 19.09
CA ASP A 126 -0.16 8.55 19.46
C ASP A 126 0.70 7.40 18.93
N THR A 127 0.17 6.18 18.87
CA THR A 127 0.86 4.99 18.38
C THR A 127 -0.06 4.09 17.54
N CYS A 128 0.51 3.28 16.65
CA CYS A 128 -0.17 2.07 16.20
C CYS A 128 -0.31 1.14 17.42
N GLY A 129 -1.47 0.51 17.61
CA GLY A 129 -1.81 -0.23 18.83
C GLY A 129 -1.02 -1.54 19.08
N TYR A 130 0.15 -1.70 18.46
CA TYR A 130 1.04 -2.82 18.73
C TYR A 130 2.14 -2.39 19.71
N THR A 131 2.21 -3.09 20.84
CA THR A 131 3.20 -2.91 21.90
C THR A 131 4.59 -3.25 21.37
N GLY A 132 5.31 -2.23 20.91
CA GLY A 132 6.67 -2.28 20.40
C GLY A 132 7.27 -0.87 20.45
N ILE A 133 7.70 -0.52 21.65
CA ILE A 133 8.37 0.69 22.17
C ILE A 133 9.17 1.51 21.11
N ASP A 134 8.98 2.85 21.16
CA ASP A 134 9.79 3.94 20.56
C ASP A 134 9.72 4.24 19.05
N ALA A 135 8.70 3.80 18.32
CA ALA A 135 8.53 4.16 16.89
C ALA A 135 7.53 5.31 16.60
N ALA A 136 7.16 6.10 17.62
CA ALA A 136 5.99 6.97 17.61
C ALA A 136 6.29 8.46 17.75
N ASP A 137 7.51 8.90 17.45
CA ASP A 137 7.81 10.32 17.37
C ASP A 137 8.45 10.62 16.02
N THR A 138 7.60 11.03 15.08
CA THR A 138 7.90 12.05 14.06
C THR A 138 6.77 12.07 13.04
N THR A 139 6.30 13.28 12.78
CA THR A 139 5.51 13.75 11.63
C THR A 139 6.15 13.46 10.24
N ALA A 140 7.11 12.53 10.17
CA ALA A 140 7.93 12.22 9.01
C ALA A 140 7.56 10.90 8.30
N ARG A 141 6.63 10.09 8.82
CA ARG A 141 6.24 8.84 8.14
C ARG A 141 5.22 9.06 7.02
N ARG A 142 5.75 9.10 5.80
CA ARG A 142 5.05 8.84 4.53
C ARG A 142 4.82 7.33 4.41
N TYR A 143 3.59 6.92 4.13
CA TYR A 143 3.20 5.51 4.00
C TYR A 143 3.77 4.94 2.69
N GLY A 144 4.39 3.75 2.71
CA GLY A 144 5.20 3.19 1.61
C GLY A 144 4.40 2.61 0.42
N PRO A 145 5.04 2.35 -0.75
CA PRO A 145 4.32 2.23 -2.01
C PRO A 145 3.63 0.87 -2.20
N LEU A 146 2.44 0.93 -2.79
CA LEU A 146 1.61 -0.12 -3.41
C LEU A 146 0.92 -1.20 -2.55
N LEU A 147 1.56 -1.84 -1.57
CA LEU A 147 1.05 -3.11 -1.00
C LEU A 147 0.77 -3.14 0.52
N GLY A 148 0.24 -2.04 1.09
CA GLY A 148 -0.36 -2.07 2.42
C GLY A 148 0.60 -2.36 3.58
N HIS A 149 0.30 -3.37 4.42
CA HIS A 149 1.00 -3.67 5.68
C HIS A 149 2.45 -4.20 5.54
N THR A 150 3.06 -4.18 4.34
CA THR A 150 4.43 -4.70 4.12
C THR A 150 5.53 -4.02 4.94
N HIS A 151 5.23 -2.87 5.55
CA HIS A 151 6.13 -2.21 6.49
C HIS A 151 6.22 -2.91 7.87
N CYS A 152 5.28 -3.78 8.19
CA CYS A 152 5.30 -4.60 9.41
C CYS A 152 5.95 -5.97 9.19
N ASP A 153 6.06 -6.40 7.93
CA ASP A 153 6.61 -7.70 7.58
C ASP A 153 8.12 -7.69 7.87
N ASP A 154 8.64 -8.75 8.51
CA ASP A 154 10.08 -9.00 8.53
C ASP A 154 10.58 -9.45 7.15
N ILE A 155 11.90 -9.61 6.97
CA ILE A 155 12.46 -9.92 5.66
C ILE A 155 12.00 -11.30 5.13
N ASP A 156 11.65 -12.22 6.03
CA ASP A 156 11.22 -13.57 5.69
C ASP A 156 9.77 -13.56 5.21
N GLU A 157 8.90 -12.86 5.95
CA GLU A 157 7.51 -12.61 5.60
C GLU A 157 7.40 -11.83 4.28
N LEU A 158 8.29 -10.84 4.10
CA LEU A 158 8.37 -10.07 2.86
C LEU A 158 8.82 -10.93 1.68
N GLY A 159 9.81 -11.81 1.89
CA GLY A 159 10.26 -12.78 0.91
C GLY A 159 9.14 -13.73 0.48
N MET A 160 8.35 -14.25 1.44
CA MET A 160 7.18 -15.10 1.15
C MET A 160 6.12 -14.37 0.34
N ARG A 161 5.83 -13.11 0.68
CA ARG A 161 4.81 -12.31 -0.04
C ARG A 161 5.25 -11.99 -1.46
N ILE A 162 6.50 -11.54 -1.65
CA ILE A 162 7.08 -11.30 -2.98
C ILE A 162 6.98 -12.58 -3.82
N LEU A 163 7.32 -13.75 -3.26
CA LEU A 163 7.21 -15.02 -3.99
C LEU A 163 5.77 -15.36 -4.40
N ALA A 164 4.80 -15.16 -3.50
CA ALA A 164 3.39 -15.36 -3.82
C ALA A 164 2.96 -14.43 -4.97
N ASP A 165 3.36 -13.16 -4.90
CA ASP A 165 3.09 -12.18 -5.95
C ASP A 165 3.82 -12.49 -7.27
N LEU A 166 5.00 -13.11 -7.26
CA LEU A 166 5.68 -13.46 -8.51
C LEU A 166 5.11 -14.73 -9.16
N THR A 167 4.55 -15.65 -8.38
CA THR A 167 4.23 -17.01 -8.86
C THR A 167 2.74 -17.31 -8.98
N LEU A 168 1.88 -16.65 -8.21
CA LEU A 168 0.44 -16.86 -8.27
C LEU A 168 -0.18 -16.05 -9.42
N PRO A 169 -1.26 -16.56 -10.05
CA PRO A 169 -1.98 -15.80 -11.05
C PRO A 169 -2.49 -14.46 -10.48
N PRO A 170 -2.55 -13.39 -11.29
CA PRO A 170 -3.06 -12.11 -10.85
C PRO A 170 -4.50 -12.24 -10.35
N GLY A 171 -4.73 -11.84 -9.10
CA GLY A 171 -6.05 -11.72 -8.53
C GLY A 171 -6.77 -10.44 -8.97
N PRO A 172 -8.10 -10.37 -8.83
CA PRO A 172 -8.84 -9.12 -8.99
C PRO A 172 -8.29 -8.06 -8.03
N GLY A 173 -7.93 -6.88 -8.57
CA GLY A 173 -7.35 -5.79 -7.78
C GLY A 173 -5.81 -5.80 -7.66
N THR A 174 -5.11 -6.64 -8.44
CA THR A 174 -3.64 -6.57 -8.54
C THR A 174 -3.20 -5.14 -8.91
N PRO A 175 -2.26 -4.51 -8.17
CA PRO A 175 -1.78 -3.18 -8.50
C PRO A 175 -1.13 -3.10 -9.89
N SER A 176 -1.29 -1.96 -10.57
CA SER A 176 -0.79 -1.74 -11.93
C SER A 176 0.71 -1.93 -12.08
N GLU A 177 1.48 -1.57 -11.06
CA GLU A 177 2.93 -1.60 -11.02
C GLU A 177 3.43 -3.03 -10.80
N LEU A 178 2.74 -3.82 -9.97
CA LEU A 178 2.99 -5.25 -9.84
C LEU A 178 2.62 -5.99 -11.13
N ALA A 179 1.52 -5.60 -11.79
CA ALA A 179 1.17 -6.12 -13.11
C ALA A 179 2.23 -5.76 -14.16
N ALA A 180 2.75 -4.53 -14.15
CA ALA A 180 3.81 -4.08 -15.03
C ALA A 180 5.14 -4.82 -14.79
N LEU A 181 5.49 -5.08 -13.53
CA LEU A 181 6.63 -5.93 -13.17
C LEU A 181 6.47 -7.34 -13.74
N ARG A 182 5.31 -7.97 -13.54
CA ARG A 182 5.02 -9.32 -14.08
C ARG A 182 5.10 -9.38 -15.60
N LEU A 183 4.69 -8.33 -16.31
CA LEU A 183 4.79 -8.28 -17.79
C LEU A 183 6.23 -8.27 -18.30
N ARG A 184 7.21 -7.89 -17.45
CA ARG A 184 8.64 -7.91 -17.78
C ARG A 184 9.31 -9.25 -17.46
N LEU A 185 8.60 -10.16 -16.81
CA LEU A 185 9.09 -11.48 -16.40
C LEU A 185 8.47 -12.55 -17.30
N ALA A 186 9.27 -13.53 -17.71
CA ALA A 186 8.72 -14.66 -18.44
C ALA A 186 7.79 -15.48 -17.51
N PRO A 187 6.64 -15.95 -18.01
CA PRO A 187 5.65 -16.59 -17.16
C PRO A 187 6.12 -17.93 -16.62
N ASP A 188 7.17 -18.54 -17.16
CA ASP A 188 7.69 -19.86 -16.82
C ASP A 188 8.92 -19.84 -15.90
N LEU A 189 9.37 -18.66 -15.47
CA LEU A 189 10.50 -18.52 -14.54
C LEU A 189 10.25 -19.23 -13.21
N ARG A 190 11.35 -19.63 -12.58
CA ARG A 190 11.39 -20.18 -11.22
C ARG A 190 12.34 -19.37 -10.37
N TYR A 191 12.05 -19.27 -9.07
CA TYR A 191 12.77 -18.38 -8.16
C TYR A 191 13.29 -19.14 -6.94
N ALA A 192 14.57 -19.01 -6.63
CA ALA A 192 15.09 -19.31 -5.29
C ALA A 192 15.32 -17.99 -4.58
N VAL A 193 14.67 -17.80 -3.43
CA VAL A 193 14.86 -16.60 -2.61
C VAL A 193 15.56 -17.01 -1.32
N THR A 194 16.60 -16.26 -0.99
CA THR A 194 17.31 -16.36 0.28
C THR A 194 17.10 -15.06 1.03
N ALA A 195 16.45 -15.12 2.19
CA ALA A 195 16.27 -14.00 3.08
C ALA A 195 17.38 -14.02 4.13
N ASP A 196 18.16 -12.94 4.20
CA ASP A 196 19.16 -12.70 5.24
C ASP A 196 18.62 -11.62 6.18
N SER A 197 18.14 -12.06 7.35
CA SER A 197 17.60 -11.18 8.39
C SER A 197 18.65 -10.25 8.99
N SER A 198 19.92 -10.64 8.98
CA SER A 198 21.02 -9.86 9.55
C SER A 198 21.49 -8.73 8.63
N ALA A 199 21.50 -8.98 7.32
CA ALA A 199 21.84 -8.00 6.29
C ALA A 199 20.61 -7.22 5.79
N VAL A 200 19.41 -7.68 6.12
CA VAL A 200 18.14 -7.18 5.58
C VAL A 200 18.17 -7.20 4.06
N GLU A 201 18.56 -8.34 3.50
CA GLU A 201 18.73 -8.55 2.06
C GLU A 201 17.89 -9.74 1.59
N LEU A 202 17.28 -9.60 0.41
CA LEU A 202 16.75 -10.72 -0.37
C LEU A 202 17.68 -11.01 -1.54
N GLU A 203 18.31 -12.18 -1.52
CA GLU A 203 18.95 -12.71 -2.72
C GLU A 203 17.90 -13.49 -3.53
N ILE A 204 17.67 -13.08 -4.79
CA ILE A 204 16.73 -13.73 -5.69
C ILE A 204 17.51 -14.34 -6.84
N GLU A 205 17.60 -15.66 -6.85
CA GLU A 205 18.13 -16.42 -7.96
C GLU A 205 17.00 -16.82 -8.93
N VAL A 206 17.16 -16.46 -10.20
CA VAL A 206 16.17 -16.67 -11.27
C VAL A 206 16.63 -17.80 -12.18
N LEU A 207 15.78 -18.80 -12.34
CA LEU A 207 16.00 -19.96 -13.20
C LEU A 207 15.04 -19.92 -14.39
N GLY A 208 15.55 -20.28 -15.58
CA GLY A 208 14.76 -20.40 -16.80
C GLY A 208 15.37 -19.69 -18.02
N TYR A 209 16.33 -18.80 -17.80
CA TYR A 209 17.06 -18.13 -18.87
C TYR A 209 18.20 -18.98 -19.42
N ARG A 210 18.50 -18.80 -20.71
CA ARG A 210 19.71 -19.33 -21.34
C ARG A 210 20.87 -18.36 -21.11
N ALA A 211 22.10 -18.86 -21.23
CA ALA A 211 23.28 -18.00 -21.29
C ALA A 211 23.09 -16.95 -22.40
N ASP A 212 23.40 -15.69 -22.09
CA ASP A 212 23.30 -14.53 -22.99
C ASP A 212 21.87 -14.17 -23.46
N ASP A 213 20.83 -14.62 -22.76
CA ASP A 213 19.45 -14.20 -23.05
C ASP A 213 19.24 -12.73 -22.63
N PRO A 214 18.95 -11.80 -23.57
CA PRO A 214 18.70 -10.40 -23.22
C PRO A 214 17.48 -10.22 -22.31
N ALA A 215 16.56 -11.19 -22.26
CA ALA A 215 15.46 -11.18 -21.30
C ALA A 215 15.93 -11.41 -19.85
N ALA A 216 17.11 -11.99 -19.64
CA ALA A 216 17.71 -12.16 -18.32
C ALA A 216 18.11 -10.82 -17.69
N ASP A 217 18.63 -9.89 -18.50
CA ASP A 217 18.95 -8.53 -18.05
C ASP A 217 17.68 -7.74 -17.72
N LEU A 218 16.64 -7.86 -18.55
CA LEU A 218 15.34 -7.23 -18.29
C LEU A 218 14.69 -7.73 -17.00
N ALA A 219 14.80 -9.03 -16.70
CA ALA A 219 14.32 -9.61 -15.46
C ALA A 219 15.16 -9.17 -14.25
N ARG A 220 16.48 -9.09 -14.40
CA ARG A 220 17.37 -8.56 -13.36
C ARG A 220 16.98 -7.13 -12.98
N ASP A 221 16.80 -6.27 -13.98
CA ASP A 221 16.39 -4.87 -13.79
C ASP A 221 14.98 -4.76 -13.22
N ALA A 222 14.07 -5.64 -13.63
CA ALA A 222 12.71 -5.68 -13.09
C ALA A 222 12.72 -6.06 -11.60
N LEU A 223 13.39 -7.15 -11.23
CA LEU A 223 13.44 -7.62 -9.85
C LEU A 223 14.26 -6.70 -8.93
N ALA A 224 15.27 -6.01 -9.47
CA ALA A 224 16.01 -4.97 -8.73
C ALA A 224 15.12 -3.78 -8.32
N SER A 225 13.92 -3.63 -8.90
CA SER A 225 12.94 -2.61 -8.51
C SER A 225 12.05 -3.00 -7.33
N LEU A 226 12.12 -4.25 -6.86
CA LEU A 226 11.31 -4.74 -5.73
C LEU A 226 11.48 -3.90 -4.45
N PRO A 227 12.68 -3.41 -4.07
CA PRO A 227 12.81 -2.51 -2.93
C PRO A 227 12.02 -1.21 -3.09
N ALA A 228 11.79 -0.71 -4.31
CA ALA A 228 10.95 0.46 -4.54
C ALA A 228 9.45 0.12 -4.57
N LEU A 229 9.10 -1.12 -4.92
CA LEU A 229 7.71 -1.61 -5.00
C LEU A 229 7.16 -2.09 -3.66
N TYR A 230 8.01 -2.65 -2.81
CA TYR A 230 7.66 -3.27 -1.54
C TYR A 230 8.29 -2.55 -0.33
N GLY A 231 9.45 -1.94 -0.56
CA GLY A 231 10.24 -1.26 0.45
C GLY A 231 9.99 0.23 0.43
N TRP A 232 10.13 0.83 1.61
CA TRP A 232 10.19 2.27 1.74
C TRP A 232 11.65 2.72 1.76
N THR A 233 11.97 3.83 1.10
CA THR A 233 13.15 4.63 1.40
C THR A 233 12.91 5.38 2.70
N ASP A 234 13.87 5.34 3.61
CA ASP A 234 13.95 6.16 4.83
C ASP A 234 13.45 7.60 4.59
N PRO A 235 12.75 8.25 5.55
CA PRO A 235 12.09 9.54 5.32
C PRO A 235 13.08 10.68 5.03
N ASP A 236 14.36 10.48 5.36
CA ASP A 236 15.47 11.39 5.09
C ASP A 236 16.19 11.07 3.76
N GLY A 237 15.63 10.18 2.93
CA GLY A 237 16.17 9.79 1.64
C GLY A 237 17.24 8.68 1.72
N GLY A 238 17.29 7.96 2.83
CA GLY A 238 18.15 6.78 2.98
C GLY A 238 17.73 5.60 2.10
N PRO A 239 18.57 4.56 2.01
CA PRO A 239 18.34 3.41 1.14
C PRO A 239 17.04 2.67 1.50
N PRO A 240 16.48 1.88 0.57
CA PRO A 240 15.34 1.03 0.86
C PRO A 240 15.56 0.16 2.09
N ARG A 241 14.50 -0.14 2.85
CA ARG A 241 14.57 -0.97 4.08
C ARG A 241 15.21 -2.35 3.88
N PHE A 242 15.24 -2.85 2.66
CA PHE A 242 15.94 -4.07 2.31
C PHE A 242 16.61 -3.92 0.94
N SER A 243 17.75 -4.59 0.75
CA SER A 243 18.36 -4.73 -0.57
C SER A 243 17.81 -5.96 -1.30
N VAL A 244 17.86 -5.91 -2.63
CA VAL A 244 17.62 -7.08 -3.46
C VAL A 244 18.85 -7.33 -4.31
N ARG A 245 19.40 -8.54 -4.21
CA ARG A 245 20.48 -9.02 -5.05
C ARG A 245 19.94 -10.06 -6.00
N VAL A 246 19.97 -9.79 -7.31
CA VAL A 246 19.40 -10.68 -8.32
C VAL A 246 20.50 -11.46 -9.04
N LEU A 247 20.39 -12.78 -9.00
CA LEU A 247 21.29 -13.70 -9.68
C LEU A 247 20.54 -14.42 -10.80
N ILE A 248 21.17 -14.60 -11.96
CA ILE A 248 20.63 -15.47 -13.01
C ILE A 248 21.37 -16.80 -12.88
N ALA A 249 20.62 -17.86 -12.60
CA ALA A 249 21.20 -19.18 -12.42
C ALA A 249 21.80 -19.68 -13.74
N ASP A 250 23.03 -20.17 -13.68
CA ASP A 250 23.60 -20.93 -14.78
C ASP A 250 22.94 -22.33 -14.90
N ALA A 251 23.24 -23.03 -15.99
CA ALA A 251 22.69 -24.36 -16.27
C ALA A 251 23.14 -25.47 -15.29
N HIS A 252 24.01 -25.16 -14.33
CA HIS A 252 24.57 -26.11 -13.38
C HIS A 252 24.15 -25.84 -11.92
N ARG A 253 23.63 -24.64 -11.61
CA ARG A 253 23.18 -24.25 -10.27
C ARG A 253 21.89 -24.89 -9.78
N HIS A 254 21.17 -25.65 -10.62
CA HIS A 254 19.95 -26.37 -10.20
C HIS A 254 20.22 -27.38 -9.06
N ALA A 255 21.47 -27.78 -8.85
CA ALA A 255 21.90 -28.66 -7.77
C ALA A 255 21.84 -28.00 -6.38
N SER A 256 21.90 -26.67 -6.29
CA SER A 256 21.90 -25.93 -5.01
C SER A 256 20.50 -25.88 -4.36
N HIS A 257 19.45 -26.02 -5.16
CA HIS A 257 18.05 -25.98 -4.69
C HIS A 257 17.28 -27.23 -5.18
N PRO A 258 17.46 -28.40 -4.54
CA PRO A 258 16.85 -29.66 -4.97
C PRO A 258 15.31 -29.59 -5.10
N ALA A 259 14.65 -28.74 -4.30
CA ALA A 259 13.21 -28.52 -4.37
C ALA A 259 12.74 -27.98 -5.74
N LEU A 260 13.61 -27.24 -6.45
CA LEU A 260 13.33 -26.70 -7.80
C LEU A 260 13.59 -27.71 -8.93
N ALA A 261 14.10 -28.92 -8.61
CA ALA A 261 14.23 -30.00 -9.59
C ALA A 261 12.86 -30.54 -10.03
N ASP A 262 11.84 -30.44 -9.15
CA ASP A 262 10.46 -30.67 -9.57
C ASP A 262 9.98 -29.50 -10.44
N ARG A 263 9.56 -29.83 -11.66
CA ARG A 263 9.00 -28.87 -12.64
C ARG A 263 7.74 -28.15 -12.15
N HIS A 264 7.06 -28.70 -11.14
CA HIS A 264 5.87 -28.11 -10.53
C HIS A 264 6.21 -27.10 -9.44
N THR A 265 7.44 -27.11 -8.90
CA THR A 265 7.90 -26.12 -7.94
C THR A 265 8.32 -24.85 -8.66
N ARG A 266 7.67 -23.73 -8.31
CA ARG A 266 7.88 -22.42 -8.96
C ARG A 266 8.76 -21.49 -8.15
N ALA A 267 8.77 -21.68 -6.83
CA ALA A 267 9.61 -20.91 -5.95
C ALA A 267 10.00 -21.71 -4.70
N VAL A 268 11.12 -21.32 -4.09
CA VAL A 268 11.54 -21.76 -2.76
C VAL A 268 12.05 -20.55 -1.98
N LEU A 269 11.74 -20.48 -0.69
CA LEU A 269 12.33 -19.52 0.25
C LEU A 269 13.26 -20.27 1.21
N THR A 270 14.45 -19.71 1.40
CA THR A 270 15.40 -20.11 2.45
C THR A 270 15.62 -18.91 3.36
N VAL A 271 15.66 -19.13 4.67
CA VAL A 271 15.84 -18.09 5.69
C VAL A 271 17.17 -18.36 6.41
N HIS A 272 17.97 -17.31 6.62
CA HIS A 272 19.27 -17.35 7.31
C HIS A 272 19.32 -16.39 8.51
#